data_AF-A0A316DRS6-F1
#
_entry.id   AF-A0A316DRS6-F1
#
_cell.length_a   1.000
_cell.length_b   1.000
_cell.length_c   1.000
_cell.angle_alpha   90.00
_cell.angle_beta   90.00
_cell.angle_gamma   90.00
#
_symmetry.space_group_name_H-M   'P 1'
#
loop_
_entity.id
_entity.type
_entity.pdbx_description
1 polymer ?
#
loop_
_entity_poly.entity_id
_entity_poly.type
_entity_poly.pdbx_seq_one_letter_code
_entity_poly.pdbx_strand_id
1 'polypeptide(L)' 'MYLCVLPIIAGIADYFENIGIIVMLNSYPDITETTVSTTNMFSIIKSVSTSVFFISLILILILVAIKFLKKSMSTT' A
#
# COMPACT_ATOMS: atom_id res chain seq x y z
N MET A 1 -12.21 11.24 -0.61
CA MET A 1 -12.79 10.07 0.11
C MET A 1 -12.26 8.75 -0.44
N TYR A 2 -12.22 8.54 -1.77
CA TYR A 2 -11.74 7.28 -2.36
C TYR A 2 -10.27 6.90 -2.10
N LEU A 3 -9.37 7.88 -1.89
CA LEU A 3 -7.95 7.61 -1.63
C LEU A 3 -7.71 6.78 -0.36
N CYS A 4 -8.59 6.90 0.64
CA CYS A 4 -8.49 6.19 1.91
C CYS A 4 -8.81 4.70 1.80
N VAL A 5 -9.38 4.23 0.68
CA VAL A 5 -9.70 2.81 0.48
C VAL A 5 -8.45 1.99 0.12
N LEU A 6 -7.49 2.60 -0.60
CA LEU A 6 -6.21 1.98 -0.98
C LEU A 6 -5.41 1.42 0.21
N PRO A 7 -5.18 2.18 1.30
CA PRO A 7 -4.45 1.66 2.46
C PRO A 7 -5.23 0.56 3.21
N ILE A 8 -6.56 0.55 3.15
CA ILE A 8 -7.38 -0.53 3.72
C ILE A 8 -7.14 -1.83 2.94
N ILE A 9 -7.17 -1.77 1.60
CA ILE A 9 -6.87 -2.91 0.74
C ILE A 9 -5.43 -3.38 0.96
N ALA A 10 -4.47 -2.46 1.05
CA ALA A 10 -3.08 -2.78 1.32
C ALA A 10 -2.90 -3.50 2.66
N GLY A 11 -3.60 -3.06 3.72
CA GLY A 11 -3.57 -3.70 5.02
C GLY A 11 -4.17 -5.11 5.00
N ILE A 12 -5.29 -5.31 4.31
CA ILE A 12 -5.89 -6.65 4.12
C ILE A 12 -4.91 -7.58 3.37
N ALA A 13 -4.28 -7.08 2.30
CA ALA A 13 -3.28 -7.85 1.55
C ALA A 13 -2.05 -8.21 2.41
N ASP A 14 -1.61 -7.33 3.30
CA ASP A 14 -0.50 -7.61 4.25
C ASP A 14 -0.84 -8.76 5.21
N TYR A 15 -2.06 -8.80 5.74
CA TYR A 15 -2.51 -9.93 6.58
C TYR A 15 -2.49 -11.25 5.81
N PHE A 16 -2.99 -11.26 4.56
CA PHE A 16 -3.00 -12.47 3.75
C PHE A 16 -1.59 -12.94 3.35
N GLU A 17 -0.70 -12.01 3.00
CA GLU A 17 0.71 -12.30 2.76
C GLU A 17 1.36 -12.94 3.99
N ASN A 18 1.17 -12.35 5.18
CA ASN A 18 1.75 -12.87 6.42
C ASN A 18 1.20 -14.26 6.77
N ILE A 19 -0.08 -14.53 6.52
CA ILE A 19 -0.65 -15.88 6.65
C ILE A 19 0.02 -16.84 5.66
N GLY A 20 0.20 -16.44 4.40
CA GLY A 20 0.88 -17.24 3.39
C GLY A 20 2.32 -17.60 3.77
N ILE A 21 3.07 -16.66 4.35
CA ILE A 21 4.42 -16.88 4.88
C ILE A 21 4.40 -17.88 6.04
N ILE A 22 3.45 -17.76 6.98
CA ILE A 22 3.31 -18.72 8.09
C ILE A 22 3.03 -20.13 7.56
N VAL A 23 2.17 -20.27 6.55
CA VAL A 23 1.88 -21.57 5.91
C VAL A 23 3.14 -22.12 5.23
N MET A 24 3.90 -21.30 4.50
CA MET A 24 5.16 -21.74 3.89
C MET A 24 6.18 -22.25 4.90
N LEU A 25 6.30 -21.57 6.05
CA LEU A 25 7.23 -21.98 7.11
C LEU A 25 6.82 -23.30 7.77
N ASN A 26 5.52 -23.54 7.97
CA ASN A 26 5.03 -24.78 8.56
C ASN A 26 5.08 -25.96 7.60
N SER A 27 5.02 -25.71 6.29
CA SER A 27 5.14 -26.74 5.26
C SER A 27 6.58 -27.02 4.83
N TYR A 28 7.58 -26.36 5.43
CA TYR A 28 8.98 -26.63 5.12
C TYR A 28 9.37 -28.07 5.51
N PRO A 29 10.12 -28.81 4.68
CA PRO A 29 10.78 -28.40 3.43
C PRO A 29 9.92 -28.49 2.15
N ASP A 30 8.75 -29.12 2.23
CA ASP A 30 7.85 -29.36 1.08
C ASP A 30 6.98 -28.13 0.76
N ILE A 31 7.63 -27.05 0.33
CA ILE A 31 6.95 -25.82 -0.08
C ILE A 31 6.25 -26.02 -1.42
N THR A 32 4.93 -25.89 -1.44
CA THR A 32 4.13 -25.93 -2.67
C THR A 32 4.24 -24.64 -3.49
N GLU A 33 4.42 -24.74 -4.80
CA GLU A 33 4.47 -23.58 -5.72
C GLU A 33 3.21 -22.70 -5.65
N THR A 34 2.05 -23.32 -5.41
CA THR A 34 0.76 -22.63 -5.30
C THR A 34 0.73 -21.65 -4.12
N THR A 35 1.29 -22.04 -2.97
CA THR A 35 1.38 -21.20 -1.77
C THR A 35 2.34 -20.02 -2.00
N VAL A 36 3.47 -20.27 -2.67
CA VAL A 36 4.44 -19.21 -3.03
C VAL A 36 3.81 -18.20 -3.99
N SER A 37 3.16 -18.66 -5.05
CA SER A 37 2.51 -17.80 -6.04
C SER A 37 1.39 -16.95 -5.42
N THR A 38 0.57 -17.55 -4.56
CA THR A 38 -0.52 -16.87 -3.86
C THR A 38 0.02 -15.80 -2.90
N THR A 39 1.06 -16.13 -2.12
CA THR A 39 1.71 -15.19 -1.19
C THR A 39 2.31 -14.01 -1.96
N ASN A 40 3.01 -14.29 -3.06
CA ASN A 40 3.59 -13.26 -3.92
C ASN A 40 2.54 -12.34 -4.55
N MET A 41 1.37 -12.87 -4.94
CA MET A 41 0.26 -12.05 -5.41
C MET A 41 -0.20 -11.04 -4.35
N PHE A 42 -0.32 -11.48 -3.08
CA PHE A 42 -0.66 -10.57 -1.98
C PHE A 42 0.44 -9.53 -1.72
N SER A 43 1.72 -9.90 -1.79
CA SER A 43 2.84 -8.96 -1.70
C SER A 43 2.79 -7.88 -2.79
N ILE A 44 2.47 -8.27 -4.04
CA ILE A 44 2.35 -7.34 -5.16
C ILE A 44 1.17 -6.38 -4.94
N ILE A 45 0.00 -6.90 -4.57
CA ILE A 45 -1.20 -6.09 -4.32
C ILE A 45 -0.91 -5.06 -3.22
N LYS A 46 -0.30 -5.50 -2.12
CA LYS A 46 0.12 -4.61 -1.03
C LYS A 46 1.05 -3.50 -1.54
N SER A 47 2.12 -3.87 -2.23
CA SER A 47 3.14 -2.95 -2.71
C SER A 47 2.60 -1.89 -3.69
N VAL A 48 1.77 -2.31 -4.65
CA VAL A 48 1.14 -1.38 -5.59
C VAL A 48 0.15 -0.46 -4.88
N SER A 49 -0.67 -1.00 -3.97
CA SER A 49 -1.67 -0.23 -3.24
C SER A 49 -1.03 0.85 -2.35
N THR A 50 0.04 0.52 -1.63
CA THR A 50 0.77 1.50 -0.80
C THR A 50 1.47 2.55 -1.64
N SER A 51 2.12 2.14 -2.74
CA SER A 51 2.84 3.05 -3.64
C SER A 51 1.90 4.09 -4.27
N VAL A 52 0.77 3.64 -4.82
CA VAL A 52 -0.23 4.54 -5.42
C VAL A 52 -0.82 5.50 -4.38
N PHE A 53 -1.07 5.03 -3.17
CA PHE A 53 -1.54 5.87 -2.07
C PHE A 53 -0.54 6.98 -1.72
N PHE A 54 0.74 6.63 -1.50
CA PHE A 54 1.76 7.60 -1.12
C PHE A 54 2.04 8.63 -2.22
N ILE A 55 2.12 8.21 -3.48
CA ILE A 55 2.30 9.13 -4.61
C ILE A 55 1.14 10.14 -4.66
N SER A 56 -0.09 9.66 -4.57
CA SER A 56 -1.26 10.52 -4.59
C SER A 56 -1.31 11.49 -3.40
N LEU A 57 -0.95 11.01 -2.20
CA LEU A 57 -0.89 11.81 -0.99
C LEU A 57 0.13 12.95 -1.13
N ILE A 58 1.34 12.64 -1.63
CA ILE A 58 2.41 13.62 -1.84
C ILE A 58 1.95 14.71 -2.83
N LEU A 59 1.33 14.32 -3.95
CA LEU A 59 0.81 15.29 -4.93
C LEU A 59 -0.22 16.23 -4.31
N ILE A 60 -1.16 15.70 -3.52
CA ILE A 60 -2.17 16.52 -2.83
C ILE A 60 -1.50 17.47 -1.83
N LEU A 61 -0.52 17.00 -1.06
CA LEU A 61 0.22 17.83 -0.10
C LEU A 61 0.96 18.98 -0.79
N ILE A 62 1.61 18.72 -1.93
CA ILE A 62 2.28 19.75 -2.71
C ILE A 62 1.28 20.82 -3.18
N LEU A 63 0.13 20.42 -3.72
CA LEU A 63 -0.91 21.36 -4.16
C LEU A 63 -1.46 22.20 -3.02
N VAL A 64 -1.70 21.58 -1.85
CA VAL A 64 -2.14 22.28 -0.64
C VAL A 64 -1.08 23.26 -0.15
N ALA A 65 0.19 22.86 -0.11
CA ALA A 65 1.31 23.71 0.29
C ALA A 65 1.44 24.93 -0.62
N ILE A 66 1.40 24.75 -1.95
CA ILE A 66 1.44 25.84 -2.93
C ILE A 66 0.26 26.80 -2.70
N LYS A 67 -0.95 26.27 -2.50
CA LYS A 67 -2.15 27.09 -2.26
C LYS A 67 -2.03 27.89 -0.96
N PHE A 68 -1.50 27.27 0.10
CA PHE A 68 -1.27 27.91 1.39
C PHE A 68 -0.27 29.07 1.27
N LEU A 69 0.87 28.85 0.61
CA LEU A 69 1.89 29.88 0.39
C LEU A 69 1.37 31.05 -0.44
N LYS A 70 0.63 30.78 -1.54
CA LYS A 70 0.01 31.83 -2.35
C LYS A 70 -1.01 32.68 -1.57
N LYS A 71 -1.83 32.04 -0.73
CA LYS A 71 -2.79 32.75 0.12
C LYS A 71 -2.08 33.66 1.13
N SER A 72 -1.00 33.17 1.74
CA SER A 72 -0.21 33.95 2.71
C SER A 72 0.43 35.19 2.07
N MET A 73 0.86 35.10 0.81
CA MET A 73 1.48 36.22 0.09
C MET A 73 0.45 37.26 -0.39
N SER A 74 -0.78 36.85 -0.69
CA SER A 74 -1.86 37.74 -1.14
C SER A 74 -2.56 38.51 -0.02
N THR A 75 -2.31 38.18 1.25
CA THR A 75 -2.95 38.81 2.42
C THR A 75 -2.04 39.85 3.09
N THR A 76 -0.85 40.10 2.52
CA THR A 76 0.07 41.18 2.87
C THR A 76 0.08 42.18 1.72
#